data_AF-A0A2N2ETS7-F1
#
_entry.id   AF-A0A2N2ETS7-F1
#
_cell.length_a   1.000
_cell.length_b   1.000
_cell.length_c   1.000
_cell.angle_alpha   90.00
_cell.angle_beta   90.00
_cell.angle_gamma   90.00
#
_symmetry.space_group_name_H-M   'P 1'
#
loop_
_entity.id
_entity.type
_entity.pdbx_description
1 polymer ?
#
loop_
_entity_poly.entity_id
_entity_poly.type
_entity_poly.pdbx_seq_one_letter_code
_entity_poly.pdbx_strand_id
1 'polypeptide(L)'
;MNASRAIEKMVDKYDRVVTFRLSKIVNSIILTIIDVESANRWIAERRARKYADVIQERIYDTFYNFDWLIHDFLKKYISFNPEERLKRLNHAFITERLCIAALKKFKEESGKAAEPDDRKDLAKFIDSELKKSIPRKKYDGGLFPGLCDAENKEISAFLLGKFTHYAGVKLSKKQVYPGREYIMDMIEKTLKEIGETEIAESFMIFREGKNKIKNGEISALQFTNNGIPYEVCRKTLEWNIAHDCESLFNLNDWILGRGGKDIRELIDLSEKRFRDDVAEAVDKIMARKSEIKMIIIAGPSCSNKTTTTVIAGRELSKIGLKLKQLNVDDYFKNLEDQPKDEFGDYDFEMPEAIDIELLNEHFGALLKGLSIQKPSYNFKSGKRDAATEFHLADDEILLIDCLHGLYRSLTRSVSASNKFRIYIESMNILRNIDGAYTRWSDIRMMKRMVRDFQHRGYSPKQTLAHWPYVRKGELKHIIPYICSTDAVINAGMPYELPALKKVLKPIMPDSAFIKQLRNDGRLDPYIRGMRTLALVDAAAEMTDLNVIPGTSPLREFIGGSEYEIPHND
;
A
#
# COMPACT_ATOMS: atom_id res chain seq x y z
N MET A 1 -11.56 -36.17 -17.71
CA MET A 1 -12.62 -35.55 -16.89
C MET A 1 -11.93 -34.56 -15.97
N ASN A 2 -12.03 -33.24 -16.24
CA ASN A 2 -11.50 -32.26 -15.30
C ASN A 2 -12.35 -32.35 -14.04
N ALA A 3 -11.79 -32.90 -12.95
CA ALA A 3 -12.33 -32.66 -11.63
C ALA A 3 -12.53 -31.15 -11.50
N SER A 4 -13.75 -30.72 -11.20
CA SER A 4 -14.09 -29.32 -11.04
C SER A 4 -13.07 -28.67 -10.11
N ARG A 5 -12.27 -27.71 -10.59
CA ARG A 5 -11.34 -26.89 -9.76
C ARG A 5 -12.15 -25.91 -8.89
N ALA A 6 -13.09 -26.44 -8.14
CA ALA A 6 -14.04 -25.70 -7.35
C ALA A 6 -13.81 -25.95 -5.86
N ILE A 7 -14.19 -24.96 -5.08
CA ILE A 7 -14.06 -24.99 -3.63
C ILE A 7 -15.45 -25.26 -3.06
N GLU A 8 -15.56 -26.29 -2.24
CA GLU A 8 -16.85 -26.66 -1.66
C GLU A 8 -17.07 -26.04 -0.28
N LYS A 9 -15.99 -25.89 0.50
CA LYS A 9 -16.04 -25.50 1.92
C LYS A 9 -15.02 -24.42 2.25
N MET A 10 -15.35 -23.58 3.21
CA MET A 10 -14.47 -22.54 3.75
C MET A 10 -14.65 -22.40 5.26
N VAL A 11 -13.69 -21.77 5.94
CA VAL A 11 -13.81 -21.39 7.36
C VAL A 11 -14.33 -19.95 7.46
N ASP A 12 -15.45 -19.76 8.16
CA ASP A 12 -16.03 -18.44 8.41
C ASP A 12 -15.31 -17.69 9.56
N LYS A 13 -15.75 -16.45 9.83
CA LYS A 13 -15.18 -15.60 10.89
C LYS A 13 -15.38 -16.14 12.31
N TYR A 14 -16.22 -17.15 12.50
CA TYR A 14 -16.49 -17.79 13.80
C TYR A 14 -15.82 -19.17 13.89
N ASP A 15 -14.82 -19.44 13.04
CA ASP A 15 -14.11 -20.72 12.96
C ASP A 15 -15.02 -21.92 12.63
N ARG A 16 -16.12 -21.69 11.90
CA ARG A 16 -17.04 -22.76 11.46
C ARG A 16 -16.79 -23.13 10.02
N VAL A 17 -16.84 -24.43 9.71
CA VAL A 17 -16.79 -24.92 8.33
C VAL A 17 -18.15 -24.73 7.69
N VAL A 18 -18.21 -23.95 6.62
CA VAL A 18 -19.45 -23.61 5.90
C VAL A 18 -19.27 -23.86 4.41
N THR A 19 -20.38 -23.99 3.68
CA THR A 19 -20.36 -24.08 2.21
C THR A 19 -19.79 -22.80 1.60
N PHE A 20 -18.81 -22.95 0.72
CA PHE A 20 -18.28 -21.85 -0.08
C PHE A 20 -19.33 -21.41 -1.11
N ARG A 21 -19.58 -20.10 -1.21
CA ARG A 21 -20.59 -19.54 -2.12
C ARG A 21 -19.93 -18.54 -3.07
N LEU A 22 -19.66 -18.97 -4.30
CA LEU A 22 -19.07 -18.13 -5.34
C LEU A 22 -19.89 -16.84 -5.59
N SER A 23 -21.21 -16.91 -5.44
CA SER A 23 -22.10 -15.74 -5.56
C SER A 23 -21.77 -14.59 -4.61
N LYS A 24 -21.15 -14.84 -3.45
CA LYS A 24 -20.69 -13.78 -2.55
C LYS A 24 -19.50 -13.01 -3.12
N ILE A 25 -18.58 -13.70 -3.80
CA ILE A 25 -17.45 -13.08 -4.49
C ILE A 25 -17.99 -12.24 -5.66
N VAL A 26 -18.84 -12.84 -6.49
CA VAL A 26 -19.50 -12.16 -7.62
C VAL A 26 -20.17 -10.87 -7.16
N ASN A 27 -21.02 -10.92 -6.12
CA ASN A 27 -21.71 -9.74 -5.61
C ASN A 27 -20.75 -8.66 -5.10
N SER A 28 -19.67 -9.04 -4.42
CA SER A 28 -18.71 -8.07 -3.90
C SER A 28 -17.93 -7.38 -5.03
N ILE A 29 -17.57 -8.13 -6.09
CA ILE A 29 -16.92 -7.58 -7.28
C ILE A 29 -17.88 -6.69 -8.07
N ILE A 30 -19.16 -7.06 -8.22
CA ILE A 30 -20.18 -6.22 -8.88
C ILE A 30 -20.26 -4.84 -8.21
N LEU A 31 -20.39 -4.82 -6.88
CA LEU A 31 -20.47 -3.57 -6.13
C LEU A 31 -19.22 -2.73 -6.33
N THR A 32 -18.04 -3.36 -6.35
CA THR A 32 -16.77 -2.67 -6.58
C THR A 32 -16.69 -2.10 -8.00
N ILE A 33 -17.07 -2.85 -9.05
CA ILE A 33 -17.05 -2.37 -10.44
C ILE A 33 -17.99 -1.17 -10.62
N ILE A 34 -19.21 -1.25 -10.06
CA ILE A 34 -20.18 -0.16 -10.14
C ILE A 34 -19.63 1.11 -9.48
N ASP A 35 -19.01 0.95 -8.30
CA ASP A 35 -18.43 2.07 -7.53
C ASP A 35 -17.21 2.71 -8.22
N VAL A 36 -16.36 1.91 -8.87
CA VAL A 36 -15.14 2.40 -9.54
C VAL A 36 -15.44 3.02 -10.90
N GLU A 37 -16.25 2.35 -11.71
CA GLU A 37 -16.36 2.66 -13.13
C GLU A 37 -17.70 3.32 -13.49
N SER A 38 -18.61 3.49 -12.52
CA SER A 38 -20.00 3.86 -12.79
C SER A 38 -20.66 2.94 -13.84
N ALA A 39 -20.18 1.70 -13.94
CA ALA A 39 -20.66 0.75 -14.93
C ALA A 39 -22.11 0.35 -14.65
N ASN A 40 -22.88 0.12 -15.72
CA ASN A 40 -24.20 -0.47 -15.53
C ASN A 40 -24.09 -1.90 -14.95
N ARG A 41 -25.13 -2.31 -14.25
CA ARG A 41 -25.15 -3.58 -13.51
C ARG A 41 -24.89 -4.80 -14.40
N TRP A 42 -25.36 -4.79 -15.65
CA TRP A 42 -25.17 -5.92 -16.56
C TRP A 42 -23.70 -6.12 -16.96
N ILE A 43 -22.98 -5.04 -17.27
CA ILE A 43 -21.54 -5.09 -17.57
C ILE A 43 -20.77 -5.59 -16.34
N ALA A 44 -21.10 -5.04 -15.16
CA ALA A 44 -20.48 -5.44 -13.91
C ALA A 44 -20.71 -6.92 -13.59
N GLU A 45 -21.94 -7.43 -13.76
CA GLU A 45 -22.28 -8.84 -13.53
C GLU A 45 -21.51 -9.78 -14.47
N ARG A 46 -21.42 -9.45 -15.76
CA ARG A 46 -20.69 -10.26 -16.74
C ARG A 46 -19.20 -10.37 -16.39
N ARG A 47 -18.56 -9.25 -16.06
CA ARG A 47 -17.13 -9.20 -15.67
C ARG A 47 -16.90 -9.90 -14.33
N ALA A 48 -17.72 -9.62 -13.33
CA ALA A 48 -17.60 -10.21 -12.00
C ALA A 48 -17.68 -11.73 -12.01
N ARG A 49 -18.55 -12.34 -12.86
CA ARG A 49 -18.59 -13.79 -13.04
C ARG A 49 -17.28 -14.34 -13.59
N LYS A 50 -16.77 -13.74 -14.67
CA LYS A 50 -15.48 -14.11 -15.26
C LYS A 50 -14.35 -14.02 -14.23
N TYR A 51 -14.29 -12.95 -13.45
CA TYR A 51 -13.26 -12.80 -12.41
C TYR A 51 -13.45 -13.82 -11.28
N ALA A 52 -14.68 -14.06 -10.83
CA ALA A 52 -14.96 -15.03 -9.78
C ALA A 52 -14.54 -16.45 -10.16
N ASP A 53 -14.72 -16.86 -11.42
CA ASP A 53 -14.27 -18.17 -11.90
C ASP A 53 -12.74 -18.29 -11.81
N VAL A 54 -12.00 -17.29 -12.32
CA VAL A 54 -10.53 -17.25 -12.24
C VAL A 54 -10.06 -17.22 -10.79
N ILE A 55 -10.73 -16.46 -9.92
CA ILE A 55 -10.42 -16.39 -8.49
C ILE A 55 -10.62 -17.75 -7.82
N GLN A 56 -11.72 -18.45 -8.11
CA GLN A 56 -11.98 -19.77 -7.55
C GLN A 56 -10.93 -20.78 -7.99
N GLU A 57 -10.59 -20.80 -9.28
CA GLU A 57 -9.52 -21.65 -9.82
C GLU A 57 -8.19 -21.34 -9.15
N ARG A 58 -7.87 -20.05 -8.97
CA ARG A 58 -6.63 -19.63 -8.31
C ARG A 58 -6.60 -20.05 -6.84
N ILE A 59 -7.70 -19.90 -6.10
CA ILE A 59 -7.79 -20.35 -4.70
C ILE A 59 -7.66 -21.89 -4.64
N TYR A 60 -8.27 -22.63 -5.58
CA TYR A 60 -8.08 -24.08 -5.65
C TYR A 60 -6.61 -24.44 -5.92
N ASP A 61 -5.97 -23.76 -6.88
CA ASP A 61 -4.60 -24.02 -7.28
C ASP A 61 -3.62 -23.74 -6.12
N THR A 62 -3.78 -22.61 -5.46
CA THR A 62 -2.92 -22.14 -4.36
C THR A 62 -3.20 -22.79 -3.02
N PHE A 63 -4.28 -23.57 -2.89
CA PHE A 63 -4.67 -24.23 -1.65
C PHE A 63 -4.67 -25.76 -1.76
N TYR A 64 -5.20 -26.34 -2.83
CA TYR A 64 -5.41 -27.79 -2.95
C TYR A 64 -4.58 -28.48 -4.04
N ASN A 65 -4.18 -27.77 -5.10
CA ASN A 65 -3.55 -28.39 -6.27
C ASN A 65 -2.06 -28.66 -6.04
N PHE A 66 -1.71 -29.92 -5.75
CA PHE A 66 -0.33 -30.33 -5.53
C PHE A 66 0.61 -29.93 -6.67
N ASP A 67 0.22 -30.15 -7.93
CA ASP A 67 1.09 -29.90 -9.09
C ASP A 67 1.39 -28.40 -9.25
N TRP A 68 0.43 -27.54 -8.93
CA TRP A 68 0.64 -26.09 -8.88
C TRP A 68 1.54 -25.69 -7.71
N LEU A 69 1.27 -26.24 -6.52
CA LEU A 69 1.97 -25.92 -5.28
C LEU A 69 3.46 -26.30 -5.34
N ILE A 70 3.79 -27.47 -5.90
CA ILE A 70 5.19 -27.89 -6.03
C ILE A 70 5.95 -26.99 -7.00
N HIS A 71 5.31 -26.57 -8.10
CA HIS A 71 5.91 -25.64 -9.04
C HIS A 71 6.13 -24.25 -8.43
N ASP A 72 5.14 -23.69 -7.70
CA ASP A 72 5.29 -22.41 -7.00
C ASP A 72 6.35 -22.47 -5.89
N PHE A 73 6.43 -23.58 -5.18
CA PHE A 73 7.49 -23.85 -4.20
C PHE A 73 8.89 -23.82 -4.85
N LEU A 74 9.09 -24.54 -5.96
CA LEU A 74 10.37 -24.57 -6.67
C LEU A 74 10.75 -23.20 -7.23
N LYS A 75 9.78 -22.46 -7.79
CA LYS A 75 10.01 -21.09 -8.26
C LYS A 75 10.52 -20.19 -7.12
N LYS A 76 9.88 -20.26 -5.94
CA LYS A 76 10.30 -19.49 -4.75
C LYS A 76 11.68 -19.91 -4.25
N TYR A 77 11.93 -21.20 -4.18
CA TYR A 77 13.23 -21.77 -3.78
C TYR A 77 14.37 -21.22 -4.63
N ILE A 78 14.19 -21.18 -5.95
CA ILE A 78 15.20 -20.67 -6.88
C ILE A 78 15.33 -19.14 -6.80
N SER A 79 14.24 -18.43 -6.50
CA SER A 79 14.25 -16.96 -6.42
C SER A 79 14.94 -16.40 -5.17
N PHE A 80 15.09 -17.20 -4.11
CA PHE A 80 15.70 -16.76 -2.86
C PHE A 80 17.21 -16.93 -2.88
N ASN A 81 17.91 -16.10 -2.10
CA ASN A 81 19.34 -16.27 -1.84
C ASN A 81 19.60 -17.71 -1.31
N PRO A 82 20.54 -18.48 -1.89
CA PRO A 82 20.86 -19.84 -1.46
C PRO A 82 21.02 -20.02 0.05
N GLU A 83 21.63 -19.07 0.74
CA GLU A 83 21.86 -19.13 2.19
C GLU A 83 20.57 -18.98 3.02
N GLU A 84 19.53 -18.35 2.45
CA GLU A 84 18.28 -18.05 3.16
C GLU A 84 17.09 -18.87 2.70
N ARG A 85 17.15 -19.52 1.52
CA ARG A 85 15.98 -20.11 0.85
C ARG A 85 15.20 -21.10 1.73
N LEU A 86 15.89 -22.03 2.39
CA LEU A 86 15.24 -23.00 3.27
C LEU A 86 14.68 -22.36 4.53
N LYS A 87 15.39 -21.38 5.11
CA LYS A 87 14.92 -20.64 6.28
C LYS A 87 13.63 -19.88 5.96
N ARG A 88 13.58 -19.19 4.82
CA ARG A 88 12.39 -18.49 4.32
C ARG A 88 11.23 -19.45 4.07
N LEU A 89 11.50 -20.61 3.46
CA LEU A 89 10.48 -21.62 3.15
C LEU A 89 10.00 -22.41 4.39
N ASN A 90 10.80 -22.47 5.46
CA ASN A 90 10.51 -23.29 6.65
C ASN A 90 9.14 -23.01 7.27
N HIS A 91 8.71 -21.74 7.26
CA HIS A 91 7.45 -21.27 7.82
C HIS A 91 6.53 -20.66 6.76
N ALA A 92 6.86 -20.84 5.48
CA ALA A 92 6.09 -20.26 4.40
C ALA A 92 4.76 -21.01 4.22
N PHE A 93 3.69 -20.25 3.99
CA PHE A 93 2.36 -20.80 3.69
C PHE A 93 2.38 -21.80 2.53
N ILE A 94 3.20 -21.55 1.49
CA ILE A 94 3.35 -22.45 0.33
C ILE A 94 3.86 -23.83 0.75
N THR A 95 4.77 -23.91 1.71
CA THR A 95 5.33 -25.18 2.20
C THR A 95 4.29 -25.95 3.00
N GLU A 96 3.54 -25.28 3.89
CA GLU A 96 2.40 -25.89 4.57
C GLU A 96 1.39 -26.47 3.57
N ARG A 97 0.96 -25.67 2.58
CA ARG A 97 -0.02 -26.10 1.56
C ARG A 97 0.49 -27.28 0.76
N LEU A 98 1.74 -27.23 0.30
CA LEU A 98 2.38 -28.31 -0.45
C LEU A 98 2.36 -29.62 0.36
N CYS A 99 2.73 -29.58 1.65
CA CYS A 99 2.71 -30.77 2.50
C CYS A 99 1.31 -31.35 2.62
N ILE A 100 0.31 -30.52 2.90
CA ILE A 100 -1.08 -30.98 3.07
C ILE A 100 -1.63 -31.56 1.77
N ALA A 101 -1.40 -30.90 0.63
CA ALA A 101 -1.83 -31.38 -0.68
C ALA A 101 -1.13 -32.70 -1.04
N ALA A 102 0.15 -32.83 -0.69
CA ALA A 102 0.94 -34.03 -0.92
C ALA A 102 0.44 -35.22 -0.12
N LEU A 103 0.14 -35.04 1.17
CA LEU A 103 -0.40 -36.11 2.02
C LEU A 103 -1.76 -36.59 1.49
N LYS A 104 -2.58 -35.67 0.96
CA LYS A 104 -3.83 -36.01 0.31
C LYS A 104 -3.60 -36.81 -0.99
N LYS A 105 -2.71 -36.34 -1.86
CA LYS A 105 -2.34 -37.02 -3.12
C LYS A 105 -1.73 -38.40 -2.86
N PHE A 106 -0.84 -38.52 -1.88
CA PHE A 106 -0.26 -39.79 -1.45
C PHE A 106 -1.35 -40.76 -0.98
N LYS A 107 -2.32 -40.30 -0.19
CA LYS A 107 -3.45 -41.13 0.26
C LYS A 107 -4.32 -41.60 -0.90
N GLU A 108 -4.56 -40.73 -1.88
CA GLU A 108 -5.33 -41.05 -3.09
C GLU A 108 -4.61 -42.07 -3.99
N GLU A 109 -3.28 -41.98 -4.13
CA GLU A 109 -2.48 -42.88 -4.98
C GLU A 109 -2.13 -44.22 -4.30
N SER A 110 -1.79 -44.20 -3.01
CA SER A 110 -1.37 -45.40 -2.26
C SER A 110 -2.51 -46.16 -1.60
N GLY A 111 -3.68 -45.52 -1.44
CA GLY A 111 -4.79 -46.03 -0.65
C GLY A 111 -4.56 -46.05 0.86
N LYS A 112 -3.40 -45.59 1.35
CA LYS A 112 -3.02 -45.55 2.78
C LYS A 112 -2.89 -44.12 3.27
N ALA A 113 -3.32 -43.86 4.50
CA ALA A 113 -2.95 -42.61 5.15
C ALA A 113 -1.44 -42.62 5.42
N ALA A 114 -0.77 -41.50 5.19
CA ALA A 114 0.63 -41.36 5.54
C ALA A 114 0.78 -41.28 7.06
N GLU A 115 1.49 -42.23 7.66
CA GLU A 115 1.89 -42.19 9.06
C GLU A 115 3.36 -41.72 9.19
N PRO A 116 3.79 -41.20 10.36
CA PRO A 116 5.19 -40.80 10.58
C PRO A 116 6.21 -41.90 10.26
N ASP A 117 5.81 -43.17 10.42
CA ASP A 117 6.66 -44.35 10.19
C ASP A 117 6.80 -44.74 8.70
N ASP A 118 5.97 -44.19 7.80
CA ASP A 118 6.01 -44.45 6.34
C ASP A 118 7.12 -43.65 5.62
N ARG A 119 8.17 -43.24 6.35
CA ARG A 119 9.20 -42.31 5.88
C ARG A 119 9.87 -42.74 4.58
N LYS A 120 10.07 -44.04 4.36
CA LYS A 120 10.67 -44.58 3.12
C LYS A 120 9.75 -44.41 1.91
N ASP A 121 8.46 -44.62 2.09
CA ASP A 121 7.48 -44.52 1.00
C ASP A 121 7.16 -43.05 0.69
N LEU A 122 7.12 -42.20 1.71
CA LEU A 122 7.04 -40.74 1.55
C LEU A 122 8.27 -40.18 0.81
N ALA A 123 9.48 -40.64 1.14
CA ALA A 123 10.69 -40.22 0.44
C ALA A 123 10.65 -40.58 -1.06
N LYS A 124 10.24 -41.83 -1.39
CA LYS A 124 10.07 -42.26 -2.78
C LYS A 124 9.01 -41.44 -3.52
N PHE A 125 7.90 -41.13 -2.86
CA PHE A 125 6.85 -40.28 -3.41
C PHE A 125 7.37 -38.87 -3.73
N ILE A 126 8.03 -38.22 -2.77
CA ILE A 126 8.60 -36.88 -2.95
C ILE A 126 9.61 -36.86 -4.10
N ASP A 127 10.54 -37.81 -4.13
CA ASP A 127 11.55 -37.91 -5.20
C ASP A 127 10.92 -38.13 -6.57
N SER A 128 9.86 -38.95 -6.64
CA SER A 128 9.09 -39.18 -7.87
C SER A 128 8.40 -37.91 -8.34
N GLU A 129 7.71 -37.19 -7.45
CA GLU A 129 7.00 -35.97 -7.78
C GLU A 129 7.94 -34.83 -8.17
N LEU A 130 9.04 -34.62 -7.42
CA LEU A 130 10.06 -33.63 -7.79
C LEU A 130 10.62 -33.90 -9.20
N LYS A 131 10.93 -35.17 -9.54
CA LYS A 131 11.38 -35.54 -10.88
C LYS A 131 10.36 -35.24 -11.99
N LYS A 132 9.07 -35.30 -11.69
CA LYS A 132 7.99 -34.94 -12.63
C LYS A 132 7.81 -33.43 -12.75
N SER A 133 8.03 -32.69 -11.66
CA SER A 133 7.77 -31.25 -11.55
C SER A 133 8.96 -30.37 -11.95
N ILE A 134 10.17 -30.91 -12.00
CA ILE A 134 11.33 -30.18 -12.54
C ILE A 134 11.10 -29.93 -14.05
N PRO A 135 11.07 -28.67 -14.51
CA PRO A 135 10.86 -28.37 -15.92
C PRO A 135 11.94 -29.01 -16.79
N ARG A 136 11.56 -29.95 -17.66
CA ARG A 136 12.45 -30.46 -18.71
C ARG A 136 12.61 -29.40 -19.81
N LYS A 137 13.50 -28.42 -19.65
CA LYS A 137 14.14 -27.54 -20.65
C LYS A 137 13.30 -26.89 -21.78
N LYS A 138 12.00 -27.14 -21.91
CA LYS A 138 11.23 -26.90 -23.15
C LYS A 138 10.20 -25.77 -23.05
N TYR A 139 9.94 -25.21 -21.86
CA TYR A 139 8.87 -24.23 -21.68
C TYR A 139 9.24 -23.08 -20.73
N ASP A 140 10.37 -22.43 -21.00
CA ASP A 140 10.74 -21.19 -20.32
C ASP A 140 11.91 -20.58 -21.10
N GLY A 141 11.62 -19.55 -21.89
CA GLY A 141 12.67 -18.67 -22.39
C GLY A 141 13.38 -18.04 -21.20
N GLY A 142 14.56 -18.57 -20.89
CA GLY A 142 15.65 -18.02 -20.08
C GLY A 142 15.27 -17.17 -18.86
N LEU A 143 15.56 -17.67 -17.65
CA LEU A 143 16.10 -16.87 -16.52
C LEU A 143 16.48 -17.68 -15.27
N PHE A 144 16.14 -18.98 -15.18
CA PHE A 144 16.48 -19.78 -14.00
C PHE A 144 17.27 -21.06 -14.36
N PRO A 145 18.45 -21.31 -13.75
CA PRO A 145 19.19 -22.55 -13.96
C PRO A 145 18.37 -23.74 -13.42
N GLY A 146 18.46 -24.89 -14.08
CA GLY A 146 17.88 -26.13 -13.57
C GLY A 146 18.54 -26.54 -12.25
N LEU A 147 17.76 -27.14 -11.35
CA LEU A 147 18.25 -27.61 -10.05
C LEU A 147 19.30 -28.70 -10.23
N CYS A 148 20.46 -28.55 -9.57
CA CYS A 148 21.47 -29.60 -9.56
C CYS A 148 21.08 -30.75 -8.61
N ASP A 149 21.79 -31.88 -8.72
CA ASP A 149 21.50 -33.07 -7.89
C ASP A 149 21.62 -32.80 -6.38
N ALA A 150 22.52 -31.88 -5.98
CA ALA A 150 22.66 -31.48 -4.59
C ALA A 150 21.43 -30.72 -4.09
N GLU A 151 20.91 -29.79 -4.91
CA GLU A 151 19.70 -29.01 -4.56
C GLU A 151 18.46 -29.90 -4.54
N ASN A 152 18.34 -30.84 -5.47
CA ASN A 152 17.23 -31.80 -5.47
C ASN A 152 17.25 -32.64 -4.18
N LYS A 153 18.41 -33.13 -3.75
CA LYS A 153 18.55 -33.86 -2.48
C LYS A 153 18.21 -32.98 -1.28
N GLU A 154 18.63 -31.73 -1.29
CA GLU A 154 18.33 -30.76 -0.23
C GLU A 154 16.81 -30.52 -0.12
N ILE A 155 16.14 -30.26 -1.24
CA ILE A 155 14.69 -30.09 -1.31
C ILE A 155 13.97 -31.36 -0.84
N SER A 156 14.37 -32.54 -1.32
CA SER A 156 13.78 -33.81 -0.91
C SER A 156 13.92 -34.02 0.60
N ALA A 157 15.10 -33.77 1.17
CA ALA A 157 15.33 -33.91 2.60
C ALA A 157 14.49 -32.92 3.43
N PHE A 158 14.42 -31.67 2.98
CA PHE A 158 13.61 -30.62 3.61
C PHE A 158 12.12 -30.96 3.58
N LEU A 159 11.58 -31.31 2.41
CA LEU A 159 10.18 -31.69 2.24
C LEU A 159 9.84 -32.97 3.01
N LEU A 160 10.73 -33.96 3.03
CA LEU A 160 10.53 -35.18 3.81
C LEU A 160 10.37 -34.86 5.30
N GLY A 161 11.24 -34.02 5.86
CA GLY A 161 11.12 -33.58 7.25
C GLY A 161 9.79 -32.87 7.53
N LYS A 162 9.34 -32.01 6.61
CA LYS A 162 8.05 -31.31 6.73
C LYS A 162 6.85 -32.25 6.58
N PHE A 163 6.88 -33.17 5.63
CA PHE A 163 5.79 -34.11 5.38
C PHE A 163 5.61 -35.04 6.57
N THR A 164 6.70 -35.60 7.12
CA THR A 164 6.65 -36.41 8.33
C THR A 164 6.07 -35.64 9.52
N HIS A 165 6.43 -34.36 9.67
CA HIS A 165 5.81 -33.51 10.69
C HIS A 165 4.30 -33.33 10.47
N TYR A 166 3.87 -32.97 9.25
CA TYR A 166 2.45 -32.76 8.92
C TYR A 166 1.61 -34.04 8.95
N ALA A 167 2.21 -35.21 8.73
CA ALA A 167 1.57 -36.51 8.86
C ALA A 167 1.21 -36.82 10.33
N GLY A 168 2.07 -36.43 11.27
CA GLY A 168 1.88 -36.71 12.70
C GLY A 168 1.03 -35.69 13.47
N VAL A 169 0.56 -34.61 12.84
CA VAL A 169 -0.19 -33.53 13.51
C VAL A 169 -1.64 -33.47 13.05
N LYS A 170 -2.55 -33.21 14.00
CA LYS A 170 -3.95 -32.94 13.70
C LYS A 170 -4.10 -31.55 13.07
N LEU A 171 -4.46 -31.51 11.80
CA LEU A 171 -4.67 -30.24 11.07
C LEU A 171 -5.84 -29.44 11.66
N SER A 172 -5.65 -28.13 11.76
CA SER A 172 -6.72 -27.18 12.09
C SER A 172 -7.71 -27.02 10.94
N LYS A 173 -8.91 -26.50 11.21
CA LYS A 173 -9.92 -26.26 10.17
C LYS A 173 -9.41 -25.32 9.07
N LYS A 174 -8.61 -24.30 9.41
CA LYS A 174 -8.02 -23.33 8.47
C LYS A 174 -6.90 -23.94 7.62
N GLN A 175 -6.28 -25.02 8.08
CA GLN A 175 -5.33 -25.83 7.30
C GLN A 175 -6.07 -26.80 6.36
N VAL A 176 -7.30 -27.20 6.67
CA VAL A 176 -8.08 -28.07 5.78
C VAL A 176 -8.90 -27.28 4.75
N TYR A 177 -9.43 -26.13 5.15
CA TYR A 177 -10.31 -25.29 4.33
C TYR A 177 -9.85 -23.84 4.29
N PRO A 178 -9.95 -23.14 3.14
CA PRO A 178 -9.54 -21.75 3.03
C PRO A 178 -10.36 -20.88 3.98
N GLY A 179 -9.68 -20.01 4.71
CA GLY A 179 -10.31 -19.02 5.58
C GLY A 179 -10.87 -17.84 4.80
N ARG A 180 -11.81 -17.10 5.40
CA ARG A 180 -12.36 -15.86 4.82
C ARG A 180 -11.27 -14.87 4.40
N GLU A 181 -10.31 -14.56 5.27
CA GLU A 181 -9.26 -13.57 4.98
C GLU A 181 -8.39 -14.01 3.81
N TYR A 182 -8.01 -15.29 3.77
CA TYR A 182 -7.28 -15.87 2.64
C TYR A 182 -8.05 -15.72 1.33
N ILE A 183 -9.36 -16.01 1.31
CA ILE A 183 -10.20 -15.82 0.11
C ILE A 183 -10.20 -14.35 -0.32
N MET A 184 -10.30 -13.42 0.62
CA MET A 184 -10.30 -11.98 0.31
C MET A 184 -8.96 -11.52 -0.26
N ASP A 185 -7.84 -11.94 0.34
CA ASP A 185 -6.50 -11.63 -0.16
C ASP A 185 -6.27 -12.26 -1.55
N MET A 186 -6.86 -13.43 -1.82
CA MET A 186 -6.83 -14.06 -3.14
C MET A 186 -7.67 -13.33 -4.19
N ILE A 187 -8.78 -12.69 -3.81
CA ILE A 187 -9.52 -11.80 -4.73
C ILE A 187 -8.61 -10.65 -5.15
N GLU A 188 -7.99 -9.97 -4.18
CA GLU A 188 -7.08 -8.83 -4.42
C GLU A 188 -5.90 -9.21 -5.32
N LYS A 189 -5.22 -10.31 -4.97
CA LYS A 189 -4.05 -10.81 -5.70
C LYS A 189 -4.42 -11.21 -7.12
N THR A 190 -5.50 -11.98 -7.30
CA THR A 190 -5.91 -12.46 -8.62
C THR A 190 -6.33 -11.32 -9.54
N LEU A 191 -7.08 -10.34 -9.03
CA LEU A 191 -7.46 -9.16 -9.80
C LEU A 191 -6.23 -8.38 -10.29
N LYS A 192 -5.21 -8.19 -9.43
CA LYS A 192 -3.94 -7.57 -9.83
C LYS A 192 -3.19 -8.39 -10.89
N GLU A 193 -3.13 -9.71 -10.73
CA GLU A 193 -2.47 -10.61 -11.68
C GLU A 193 -3.09 -10.58 -13.09
N ILE A 194 -4.41 -10.38 -13.19
CA ILE A 194 -5.10 -10.27 -14.48
C ILE A 194 -5.18 -8.84 -15.03
N GLY A 195 -4.58 -7.86 -14.33
CA GLY A 195 -4.48 -6.47 -14.75
C GLY A 195 -5.58 -5.54 -14.24
N GLU A 196 -6.55 -6.06 -13.49
CA GLU A 196 -7.67 -5.31 -12.89
C GLU A 196 -7.25 -4.60 -11.59
N THR A 197 -6.17 -3.82 -11.68
CA THR A 197 -5.52 -3.19 -10.52
C THR A 197 -6.45 -2.23 -9.79
N GLU A 198 -7.26 -1.46 -10.51
CA GLU A 198 -8.15 -0.46 -9.93
C GLU A 198 -9.31 -1.09 -9.16
N ILE A 199 -9.88 -2.15 -9.73
CA ILE A 199 -10.90 -2.95 -9.07
C ILE A 199 -10.28 -3.60 -7.83
N ALA A 200 -9.06 -4.12 -7.92
CA ALA A 200 -8.37 -4.73 -6.78
C ALA A 200 -8.15 -3.72 -5.64
N GLU A 201 -7.60 -2.53 -5.93
CA GLU A 201 -7.39 -1.48 -4.92
C GLU A 201 -8.71 -1.02 -4.29
N SER A 202 -9.75 -0.83 -5.10
CA SER A 202 -11.05 -0.39 -4.62
C SER A 202 -11.77 -1.48 -3.82
N PHE A 203 -11.58 -2.74 -4.18
CA PHE A 203 -12.04 -3.88 -3.39
C PHE A 203 -11.39 -3.90 -2.01
N MET A 204 -10.08 -3.59 -1.92
CA MET A 204 -9.38 -3.45 -0.63
C MET A 204 -10.02 -2.36 0.24
N ILE A 205 -10.24 -1.17 -0.34
CA ILE A 205 -10.87 -0.05 0.39
C ILE A 205 -12.29 -0.43 0.83
N PHE A 206 -13.09 -1.02 -0.08
CA PHE A 206 -14.44 -1.49 0.21
C PHE A 206 -14.47 -2.50 1.37
N ARG A 207 -13.58 -3.49 1.34
CA ARG A 207 -13.46 -4.52 2.38
C ARG A 207 -13.12 -3.90 3.72
N GLU A 208 -12.09 -3.06 3.76
CA GLU A 208 -11.65 -2.43 5.01
C GLU A 208 -12.67 -1.42 5.53
N GLY A 209 -13.30 -0.63 4.66
CA GLY A 209 -14.39 0.27 5.00
C GLY A 209 -15.59 -0.46 5.63
N LYS A 210 -16.04 -1.57 5.04
CA LYS A 210 -17.11 -2.40 5.62
C LYS A 210 -16.73 -2.97 6.99
N ASN A 211 -15.49 -3.40 7.17
CA ASN A 211 -15.00 -3.86 8.46
C ASN A 211 -15.02 -2.73 9.50
N LYS A 212 -14.54 -1.53 9.13
CA LYS A 212 -14.51 -0.34 10.00
C LYS A 212 -15.90 0.15 10.39
N ILE A 213 -16.85 0.20 9.44
CA ILE A 213 -18.26 0.51 9.73
C ILE A 213 -18.83 -0.50 10.73
N LYS A 214 -18.61 -1.79 10.47
CA LYS A 214 -19.11 -2.87 11.34
C LYS A 214 -18.53 -2.81 12.75
N ASN A 215 -17.28 -2.35 12.90
CA ASN A 215 -16.63 -2.21 14.19
C ASN A 215 -16.93 -0.85 14.87
N GLY A 216 -17.73 0.02 14.25
CA GLY A 216 -18.10 1.33 14.79
C GLY A 216 -16.99 2.39 14.68
N GLU A 217 -15.95 2.15 13.89
CA GLU A 217 -14.82 3.08 13.72
C GLU A 217 -15.16 4.32 12.86
N ILE A 218 -16.07 4.15 11.90
CA ILE A 218 -16.61 5.20 11.03
C ILE A 218 -18.09 4.91 10.77
N SER A 219 -18.88 5.94 10.49
CA SER A 219 -20.24 5.77 10.00
C SER A 219 -20.26 5.42 8.51
N ALA A 220 -21.41 4.94 8.00
CA ALA A 220 -21.56 4.69 6.56
C ALA A 220 -21.41 5.97 5.71
N LEU A 221 -21.75 7.14 6.27
CA LEU A 221 -21.58 8.44 5.61
C LEU A 221 -20.11 8.89 5.57
N GLN A 222 -19.31 8.44 6.53
CA GLN A 222 -17.87 8.72 6.60
C GLN A 222 -17.02 7.77 5.76
N PHE A 223 -17.63 6.78 5.10
CA PHE A 223 -16.89 5.84 4.28
C PHE A 223 -16.69 6.39 2.86
N THR A 224 -15.43 6.43 2.44
CA THR A 224 -14.98 7.01 1.15
C THR A 224 -15.32 6.17 -0.09
N ASN A 225 -15.85 4.95 0.07
CA ASN A 225 -16.09 3.98 -1.01
C ASN A 225 -14.82 3.64 -1.81
N ASN A 226 -14.68 4.08 -3.07
CA ASN A 226 -13.50 3.84 -3.91
C ASN A 226 -12.26 4.67 -3.53
N GLY A 227 -12.33 5.47 -2.47
CA GLY A 227 -11.20 6.26 -2.01
C GLY A 227 -11.08 7.64 -2.61
N ILE A 228 -12.06 8.04 -3.44
CA ILE A 228 -12.09 9.36 -4.09
C ILE A 228 -12.92 10.32 -3.23
N PRO A 229 -12.32 11.39 -2.68
CA PRO A 229 -13.07 12.47 -2.05
C PRO A 229 -13.71 13.35 -3.14
N TYR A 230 -14.83 12.87 -3.70
CA TYR A 230 -15.48 13.43 -4.89
C TYR A 230 -15.67 14.94 -4.86
N GLU A 231 -16.06 15.51 -3.72
CA GLU A 231 -16.29 16.95 -3.61
C GLU A 231 -14.99 17.76 -3.76
N VAL A 232 -13.89 17.29 -3.19
CA VAL A 232 -12.57 17.93 -3.34
C VAL A 232 -12.07 17.79 -4.77
N CYS A 233 -12.24 16.60 -5.37
CA CYS A 233 -11.86 16.33 -6.74
C CYS A 233 -12.66 17.19 -7.74
N ARG A 234 -13.97 17.33 -7.53
CA ARG A 234 -14.87 18.15 -8.35
C ARG A 234 -14.44 19.62 -8.32
N LYS A 235 -14.24 20.20 -7.13
CA LYS A 235 -13.77 21.58 -6.98
C LYS A 235 -12.40 21.80 -7.64
N THR A 236 -11.49 20.84 -7.49
CA THR A 236 -10.17 20.90 -8.14
C THR A 236 -10.27 20.88 -9.67
N LEU A 237 -11.14 20.02 -10.23
CA LEU A 237 -11.34 19.95 -11.67
C LEU A 237 -12.00 21.22 -12.23
N GLU A 238 -13.01 21.76 -11.55
CA GLU A 238 -13.65 23.03 -11.90
C GLU A 238 -12.63 24.18 -11.89
N TRP A 239 -11.78 24.23 -10.87
CA TRP A 239 -10.68 25.19 -10.81
C TRP A 239 -9.71 25.00 -11.99
N ASN A 240 -9.31 23.76 -12.29
CA ASN A 240 -8.39 23.51 -13.40
C ASN A 240 -8.97 23.94 -14.76
N ILE A 241 -10.27 23.73 -14.99
CA ILE A 241 -10.99 24.16 -16.20
C ILE A 241 -11.01 25.69 -16.28
N ALA A 242 -11.33 26.36 -15.18
CA ALA A 242 -11.41 27.82 -15.13
C ALA A 242 -10.07 28.53 -15.41
N HIS A 243 -8.94 27.82 -15.28
CA HIS A 243 -7.58 28.34 -15.49
C HIS A 243 -6.87 27.67 -16.67
N ASP A 244 -7.61 27.02 -17.58
CA ASP A 244 -7.08 26.34 -18.78
C ASP A 244 -5.85 25.47 -18.47
N CYS A 245 -5.96 24.60 -17.46
CA CYS A 245 -4.89 23.70 -17.04
C CYS A 245 -5.41 22.31 -16.67
N GLU A 246 -6.58 21.91 -17.16
CA GLU A 246 -7.26 20.66 -16.81
C GLU A 246 -6.78 19.45 -17.63
N SER A 247 -6.01 19.67 -18.69
CA SER A 247 -5.36 18.60 -19.46
C SER A 247 -3.87 18.86 -19.62
N LEU A 248 -3.14 17.80 -19.94
CA LEU A 248 -1.71 17.88 -20.22
C LEU A 248 -1.41 18.82 -21.39
N PHE A 249 -2.29 18.89 -22.39
CA PHE A 249 -2.14 19.82 -23.51
C PHE A 249 -2.25 21.27 -23.04
N ASN A 250 -3.27 21.60 -22.25
CA ASN A 250 -3.46 22.95 -21.74
C ASN A 250 -2.33 23.36 -20.79
N LEU A 251 -1.86 22.42 -19.95
CA LEU A 251 -0.69 22.63 -19.10
C LEU A 251 0.59 22.85 -19.90
N ASN A 252 0.79 22.13 -21.01
CA ASN A 252 1.94 22.34 -21.88
C ASN A 252 1.93 23.73 -22.53
N ASP A 253 0.75 24.29 -22.83
CA ASP A 253 0.65 25.65 -23.36
C ASP A 253 1.14 26.70 -22.35
N TRP A 254 0.88 26.49 -21.04
CA TRP A 254 1.46 27.32 -19.97
C TRP A 254 2.98 27.25 -19.94
N ILE A 255 3.55 26.04 -20.02
CA ILE A 255 5.01 25.85 -19.99
C ILE A 255 5.70 26.42 -21.22
N LEU A 256 5.06 26.31 -22.40
CA LEU A 256 5.61 26.73 -23.68
C LEU A 256 5.28 28.20 -24.04
N GLY A 257 4.54 28.90 -23.19
CA GLY A 257 4.13 30.29 -23.42
C GLY A 257 3.17 30.49 -24.59
N ARG A 258 2.40 29.46 -24.96
CA ARG A 258 1.47 29.52 -26.09
C ARG A 258 0.22 30.30 -25.70
N GLY A 259 -0.31 31.07 -26.64
CA GLY A 259 -1.48 31.92 -26.40
C GLY A 259 -1.22 33.07 -25.42
N GLY A 260 0.04 33.47 -25.20
CA GLY A 260 0.41 34.55 -24.29
C GLY A 260 0.46 34.18 -22.81
N LYS A 261 0.39 32.88 -22.48
CA LYS A 261 0.45 32.39 -21.11
C LYS A 261 1.85 32.58 -20.49
N ASP A 262 1.92 33.00 -19.23
CA ASP A 262 3.14 32.93 -18.41
C ASP A 262 2.93 31.90 -17.29
N ILE A 263 3.79 30.88 -17.24
CA ILE A 263 3.76 29.85 -16.20
C ILE A 263 3.81 30.42 -14.77
N ARG A 264 4.42 31.59 -14.56
CA ARG A 264 4.46 32.25 -13.24
C ARG A 264 3.06 32.54 -12.71
N GLU A 265 2.13 32.94 -13.58
CA GLU A 265 0.75 33.21 -13.19
C GLU A 265 0.07 31.93 -12.70
N LEU A 266 0.23 30.82 -13.42
CA LEU A 266 -0.35 29.53 -13.00
C LEU A 266 0.28 29.02 -11.69
N ILE A 267 1.59 29.23 -11.49
CA ILE A 267 2.27 28.93 -10.22
C ILE A 267 1.63 29.74 -9.09
N ASP A 268 1.55 31.06 -9.23
CA ASP A 268 0.99 31.94 -8.19
C ASP A 268 -0.46 31.58 -7.84
N LEU A 269 -1.28 31.29 -8.85
CA LEU A 269 -2.67 30.85 -8.69
C LEU A 269 -2.75 29.50 -7.96
N SER A 270 -1.91 28.54 -8.34
CA SER A 270 -1.86 27.20 -7.73
C SER A 270 -1.41 27.26 -6.27
N GLU A 271 -0.38 28.06 -6.00
CA GLU A 271 0.16 28.33 -4.66
C GLU A 271 -0.86 29.04 -3.77
N LYS A 272 -1.60 30.01 -4.34
CA LYS A 272 -2.69 30.66 -3.63
C LYS A 272 -3.77 29.65 -3.23
N ARG A 273 -4.20 28.77 -4.14
CA ARG A 273 -5.20 27.73 -3.84
C ARG A 273 -4.76 26.83 -2.69
N PHE A 274 -3.49 26.39 -2.68
CA PHE A 274 -2.95 25.60 -1.57
C PHE A 274 -2.96 26.39 -0.24
N ARG A 275 -2.55 27.66 -0.27
CA ARG A 275 -2.61 28.53 0.92
C ARG A 275 -4.04 28.77 1.42
N ASP A 276 -5.01 28.89 0.51
CA ASP A 276 -6.42 29.04 0.86
C ASP A 276 -6.94 27.77 1.57
N ASP A 277 -6.57 26.56 1.10
CA ASP A 277 -6.91 25.30 1.78
C ASP A 277 -6.30 25.23 3.20
N VAL A 278 -5.05 25.67 3.37
CA VAL A 278 -4.39 25.75 4.68
C VAL A 278 -5.10 26.76 5.58
N ALA A 279 -5.43 27.94 5.06
CA ALA A 279 -6.14 28.98 5.81
C ALA A 279 -7.53 28.50 6.26
N GLU A 280 -8.28 27.81 5.40
CA GLU A 280 -9.57 27.22 5.76
C GLU A 280 -9.43 26.19 6.89
N ALA A 281 -8.38 25.36 6.85
CA ALA A 281 -8.09 24.42 7.93
C ALA A 281 -7.75 25.13 9.24
N VAL A 282 -6.95 26.20 9.19
CA VAL A 282 -6.61 27.04 10.35
C VAL A 282 -7.86 27.69 10.96
N ASP A 283 -8.74 28.26 10.14
CA ASP A 283 -9.99 28.87 10.59
C ASP A 283 -10.88 27.86 11.33
N LYS A 284 -10.99 26.64 10.80
CA LYS A 284 -11.74 25.54 11.44
C LYS A 284 -11.12 25.09 12.76
N ILE A 285 -9.79 25.10 12.88
CA ILE A 285 -9.09 24.82 14.15
C ILE A 285 -9.42 25.91 15.16
N MET A 286 -9.33 27.18 14.75
CA MET A 286 -9.57 28.32 15.63
C MET A 286 -11.01 28.40 16.12
N ALA A 287 -11.97 28.03 15.27
CA ALA A 287 -13.38 27.93 15.65
C ALA A 287 -13.64 26.94 16.81
N ARG A 288 -12.72 25.98 17.03
CA ARG A 288 -12.82 24.93 18.06
C ARG A 288 -11.64 24.94 19.05
N LYS A 289 -10.88 26.05 19.14
CA LYS A 289 -9.60 26.08 19.89
C LYS A 289 -9.73 25.68 21.36
N SER A 290 -10.87 25.96 22.00
CA SER A 290 -11.10 25.65 23.41
C SER A 290 -11.31 24.15 23.67
N GLU A 291 -11.70 23.40 22.64
CA GLU A 291 -11.98 21.96 22.72
C GLU A 291 -10.76 21.13 22.29
N ILE A 292 -10.04 21.60 21.28
CA ILE A 292 -8.94 20.86 20.65
C ILE A 292 -7.73 20.80 21.59
N LYS A 293 -7.24 19.59 21.81
CA LYS A 293 -5.98 19.32 22.52
C LYS A 293 -4.95 18.59 21.67
N MET A 294 -5.38 18.03 20.53
CA MET A 294 -4.53 17.32 19.58
C MET A 294 -4.92 17.68 18.15
N ILE A 295 -3.93 18.13 17.36
CA ILE A 295 -4.04 18.28 15.91
C ILE A 295 -3.30 17.11 15.26
N ILE A 296 -3.99 16.43 14.34
CA ILE A 296 -3.49 15.27 13.62
C ILE A 296 -3.42 15.64 12.15
N ILE A 297 -2.22 15.63 11.59
CA ILE A 297 -2.00 15.78 10.16
C ILE A 297 -1.62 14.41 9.62
N ALA A 298 -2.45 13.88 8.72
CA ALA A 298 -2.29 12.56 8.16
C ALA A 298 -2.42 12.59 6.65
N GLY A 299 -1.74 11.67 5.98
CA GLY A 299 -1.66 11.67 4.52
C GLY A 299 -0.65 10.64 4.05
N PRO A 300 -0.87 10.05 2.87
CA PRO A 300 -0.04 8.98 2.33
C PRO A 300 1.39 9.44 2.04
N SER A 301 2.27 8.51 1.69
CA SER A 301 3.69 8.82 1.41
C SER A 301 3.79 9.80 0.24
N CYS A 302 4.63 10.84 0.39
CA CYS A 302 4.84 11.93 -0.58
C CYS A 302 3.59 12.77 -0.92
N SER A 303 2.65 12.92 0.04
CA SER A 303 1.50 13.84 -0.04
C SER A 303 1.81 15.30 0.34
N ASN A 304 3.08 15.66 0.59
CA ASN A 304 3.50 16.95 1.16
C ASN A 304 3.07 17.20 2.62
N LYS A 305 2.77 16.11 3.35
CA LYS A 305 2.33 16.15 4.74
C LYS A 305 3.26 16.94 5.65
N THR A 306 4.54 16.55 5.75
CA THR A 306 5.52 17.20 6.64
C THR A 306 5.70 18.68 6.31
N THR A 307 5.81 19.01 5.03
CA THR A 307 5.95 20.41 4.61
C THR A 307 4.71 21.22 4.97
N THR A 308 3.52 20.65 4.78
CA THR A 308 2.26 21.31 5.17
C THR A 308 2.12 21.41 6.70
N THR A 309 2.63 20.45 7.46
CA THR A 309 2.70 20.51 8.93
C THR A 309 3.52 21.71 9.38
N VAL A 310 4.68 21.96 8.77
CA VAL A 310 5.51 23.15 9.06
C VAL A 310 4.77 24.44 8.68
N ILE A 311 4.13 24.48 7.51
CA ILE A 311 3.39 25.66 7.03
C ILE A 311 2.21 25.97 7.96
N ALA A 312 1.33 25.00 8.20
CA ALA A 312 0.17 25.16 9.08
C ALA A 312 0.59 25.50 10.52
N GLY A 313 1.67 24.90 11.02
CA GLY A 313 2.22 25.22 12.34
C GLY A 313 2.70 26.66 12.45
N ARG A 314 3.35 27.19 11.40
CA ARG A 314 3.73 28.61 11.33
C ARG A 314 2.51 29.53 11.29
N GLU A 315 1.49 29.23 10.48
CA GLU A 315 0.26 30.03 10.41
C GLU A 315 -0.50 30.05 11.75
N LEU A 316 -0.62 28.90 12.42
CA LEU A 316 -1.22 28.80 13.76
C LEU A 316 -0.41 29.56 14.82
N SER A 317 0.93 29.53 14.72
CA SER A 317 1.80 30.27 15.63
C SER A 317 1.66 31.79 15.47
N LYS A 318 1.50 32.30 14.24
CA LYS A 318 1.28 33.74 13.96
C LYS A 318 0.03 34.29 14.65
N ILE A 319 -0.98 33.44 14.84
CA ILE A 319 -2.24 33.80 15.52
C ILE A 319 -2.26 33.39 17.01
N GLY A 320 -1.10 33.06 17.58
CA GLY A 320 -0.90 32.86 19.01
C GLY A 320 -1.17 31.45 19.53
N LEU A 321 -1.34 30.45 18.67
CA LEU A 321 -1.49 29.06 19.08
C LEU A 321 -0.11 28.42 19.28
N LYS A 322 0.15 27.83 20.45
CA LYS A 322 1.40 27.10 20.70
C LYS A 322 1.21 25.63 20.39
N LEU A 323 2.03 25.11 19.50
CA LEU A 323 2.02 23.70 19.11
C LEU A 323 3.28 23.02 19.63
N LYS A 324 3.12 21.83 20.20
CA LYS A 324 4.25 20.96 20.53
C LYS A 324 4.17 19.69 19.71
N GLN A 325 5.16 19.50 18.84
CA GLN A 325 5.19 18.35 17.95
C GLN A 325 5.68 17.10 18.69
N LEU A 326 4.97 15.99 18.51
CA LEU A 326 5.42 14.66 18.90
C LEU A 326 5.61 13.83 17.63
N ASN A 327 6.85 13.40 17.39
CA ASN A 327 7.18 12.54 16.26
C ASN A 327 6.68 11.12 16.56
N VAL A 328 5.70 10.64 15.80
CA VAL A 328 5.10 9.31 16.01
C VAL A 328 6.05 8.19 15.58
N ASP A 329 6.96 8.46 14.65
CA ASP A 329 7.93 7.48 14.17
C ASP A 329 8.91 7.04 15.28
N ASP A 330 9.08 7.85 16.34
CA ASP A 330 9.86 7.47 17.53
C ASP A 330 9.26 6.26 18.28
N TYR A 331 8.00 5.92 17.99
CA TYR A 331 7.26 4.81 18.58
C TYR A 331 7.26 3.56 17.70
N PHE A 332 8.06 3.50 16.62
CA PHE A 332 8.30 2.24 15.94
C PHE A 332 8.82 1.18 16.91
N LYS A 333 8.41 -0.07 16.70
CA LYS A 333 8.95 -1.22 17.43
C LYS A 333 10.38 -1.49 16.97
N ASN A 334 11.16 -2.17 17.81
CA ASN A 334 12.48 -2.66 17.40
C ASN A 334 12.33 -3.62 16.22
N LEU A 335 13.36 -3.73 15.37
CA LEU A 335 13.33 -4.62 14.20
C LEU A 335 12.95 -6.08 14.51
N GLU A 336 13.27 -6.58 15.70
CA GLU A 336 12.91 -7.94 16.12
C GLU A 336 11.39 -8.17 16.23
N ASP A 337 10.65 -7.11 16.53
CA ASP A 337 9.19 -7.10 16.72
C ASP A 337 8.45 -6.44 15.54
N GLN A 338 9.19 -5.98 14.54
CA GLN A 338 8.66 -5.27 13.39
C GLN A 338 7.92 -6.24 12.45
N PRO A 339 6.69 -5.90 11.99
CA PRO A 339 6.00 -6.71 10.99
C PRO A 339 6.84 -6.86 9.73
N LYS A 340 6.71 -8.03 9.09
CA LYS A 340 7.36 -8.36 7.83
C LYS A 340 6.33 -8.65 6.75
N ASP A 341 6.65 -8.27 5.53
CA ASP A 341 5.82 -8.55 4.37
C ASP A 341 5.98 -10.00 3.88
N GLU A 342 5.34 -10.32 2.75
CA GLU A 342 5.37 -11.67 2.17
C GLU A 342 6.76 -12.10 1.64
N PHE A 343 7.72 -11.18 1.53
CA PHE A 343 9.11 -11.42 1.16
C PHE A 343 10.04 -11.43 2.37
N GLY A 344 9.53 -11.16 3.57
CA GLY A 344 10.31 -11.08 4.79
C GLY A 344 10.99 -9.72 5.02
N ASP A 345 10.65 -8.70 4.22
CA ASP A 345 11.12 -7.33 4.39
C ASP A 345 10.28 -6.62 5.45
N TYR A 346 10.87 -5.69 6.20
CA TYR A 346 10.16 -4.95 7.24
C TYR A 346 9.10 -4.01 6.66
N ASP A 347 7.86 -4.13 7.14
CA ASP A 347 6.72 -3.35 6.66
C ASP A 347 6.41 -2.20 7.62
N PHE A 348 7.04 -1.04 7.40
CA PHE A 348 6.80 0.18 8.17
C PHE A 348 5.49 0.89 7.81
N GLU A 349 4.77 0.41 6.79
CA GLU A 349 3.53 1.04 6.28
C GLU A 349 2.27 0.46 6.96
N MET A 350 2.43 -0.45 7.92
CA MET A 350 1.35 -1.03 8.71
C MET A 350 1.27 -0.34 10.09
N PRO A 351 0.06 -0.03 10.62
CA PRO A 351 -0.06 0.52 11.97
C PRO A 351 0.59 -0.35 13.07
N GLU A 352 0.67 -1.66 12.86
CA GLU A 352 1.28 -2.63 13.78
C GLU A 352 2.80 -2.44 13.94
N ALA A 353 3.44 -1.70 13.03
CA ALA A 353 4.83 -1.24 13.17
C ALA A 353 5.01 -0.31 14.37
N ILE A 354 3.96 0.42 14.75
CA ILE A 354 3.97 1.37 15.84
C ILE A 354 3.55 0.65 17.12
N ASP A 355 4.20 0.97 18.23
CA ASP A 355 3.77 0.59 19.57
C ASP A 355 2.60 1.48 20.01
N ILE A 356 1.43 1.13 19.48
CA ILE A 356 0.17 1.83 19.68
C ILE A 356 -0.20 1.87 21.17
N GLU A 357 0.18 0.86 21.94
CA GLU A 357 -0.12 0.78 23.38
C GLU A 357 0.64 1.86 24.15
N LEU A 358 1.97 1.91 24.00
CA LEU A 358 2.82 2.95 24.60
C LEU A 358 2.42 4.35 24.14
N LEU A 359 2.13 4.50 22.85
CA LEU A 359 1.71 5.78 22.28
C LEU A 359 0.41 6.29 22.92
N ASN A 360 -0.59 5.41 23.12
CA ASN A 360 -1.84 5.80 23.76
C ASN A 360 -1.69 6.08 25.26
N GLU A 361 -0.82 5.36 25.96
CA GLU A 361 -0.43 5.67 27.34
C GLU A 361 0.13 7.09 27.42
N HIS A 362 1.09 7.41 26.56
CA HIS A 362 1.74 8.71 26.51
C HIS A 362 0.76 9.84 26.12
N PHE A 363 -0.10 9.64 25.13
CA PHE A 363 -1.16 10.60 24.82
C PHE A 363 -2.10 10.85 26.00
N GLY A 364 -2.48 9.79 26.72
CA GLY A 364 -3.33 9.91 27.90
C GLY A 364 -2.66 10.67 29.04
N ALA A 365 -1.35 10.45 29.25
CA ALA A 365 -0.55 11.15 30.26
C ALA A 365 -0.37 12.63 29.90
N LEU A 366 0.03 12.93 28.67
CA LEU A 366 0.26 14.30 28.19
C LEU A 366 -1.00 15.17 28.28
N LEU A 367 -2.17 14.63 27.90
CA LEU A 367 -3.43 15.36 27.98
C LEU A 367 -3.94 15.57 29.42
N LYS A 368 -3.34 14.89 30.40
CA LYS A 368 -3.55 15.13 31.84
C LYS A 368 -2.50 16.06 32.44
N GLY A 369 -1.59 16.63 31.64
CA GLY A 369 -0.51 17.50 32.09
C GLY A 369 0.68 16.76 32.71
N LEU A 370 0.82 15.45 32.50
CA LEU A 370 1.93 14.66 33.02
C LEU A 370 3.12 14.61 32.05
N SER A 371 4.33 14.58 32.56
CA SER A 371 5.54 14.25 31.79
C SER A 371 5.55 12.78 31.38
N ILE A 372 6.16 12.49 30.23
CA ILE A 372 6.42 11.15 29.70
C ILE A 372 7.92 10.98 29.42
N GLN A 373 8.36 9.73 29.26
CA GLN A 373 9.67 9.40 28.73
C GLN A 373 9.52 9.06 27.24
N LYS A 374 9.61 10.09 26.38
CA LYS A 374 9.44 9.95 24.94
C LYS A 374 10.60 9.13 24.36
N PRO A 375 10.34 8.00 23.66
CA PRO A 375 11.39 7.28 22.97
C PRO A 375 12.00 8.12 21.84
N SER A 376 13.10 7.62 21.30
CA SER A 376 13.73 8.10 20.06
C SER A 376 14.03 6.87 19.22
N TYR A 377 13.56 6.79 17.97
CA TYR A 377 13.81 5.62 17.12
C TYR A 377 14.96 5.88 16.15
N ASN A 378 15.93 4.97 16.13
CA ASN A 378 17.09 5.07 15.27
C ASN A 378 16.95 4.15 14.06
N PHE A 379 16.66 4.73 12.90
CA PHE A 379 16.47 3.97 11.66
C PHE A 379 17.74 3.24 11.17
N LYS A 380 18.94 3.67 11.58
CA LYS A 380 20.20 3.01 11.21
C LYS A 380 20.42 1.73 12.01
N SER A 381 20.16 1.78 13.33
CA SER A 381 20.30 0.60 14.21
C SER A 381 19.04 -0.27 14.22
N GLY A 382 17.89 0.30 13.85
CA GLY A 382 16.59 -0.36 13.89
C GLY A 382 16.06 -0.59 15.32
N LYS A 383 16.44 0.28 16.25
CA LYS A 383 16.10 0.15 17.68
C LYS A 383 15.74 1.51 18.27
N ARG A 384 15.03 1.48 19.40
CA ARG A 384 14.84 2.67 20.24
C ARG A 384 16.11 2.99 21.03
N ASP A 385 16.50 4.25 20.99
CA ASP A 385 17.54 4.85 21.82
C ASP A 385 16.97 5.27 23.19
N ALA A 386 17.80 5.91 24.01
CA ALA A 386 17.40 6.41 25.32
C ALA A 386 16.22 7.38 25.23
N ALA A 387 15.23 7.19 26.10
CA ALA A 387 14.09 8.07 26.17
C ALA A 387 14.46 9.44 26.75
N THR A 388 13.69 10.46 26.38
CA THR A 388 13.87 11.84 26.81
C THR A 388 12.60 12.34 27.48
N GLU A 389 12.74 13.19 28.50
CA GLU A 389 11.58 13.78 29.14
C GLU A 389 10.82 14.68 28.15
N PHE A 390 9.51 14.50 28.07
CA PHE A 390 8.61 15.30 27.24
C PHE A 390 7.34 15.59 28.02
N HIS A 391 6.86 16.83 28.01
CA HIS A 391 5.62 17.25 28.67
C HIS A 391 4.89 18.26 27.78
N LEU A 392 3.60 18.48 28.01
CA LEU A 392 2.80 19.51 27.34
C LEU A 392 2.48 20.62 28.35
N ALA A 393 2.75 21.87 28.03
CA ALA A 393 2.31 23.00 28.85
C ALA A 393 0.80 23.24 28.70
N ASP A 394 0.18 23.91 29.67
CA ASP A 394 -1.28 24.10 29.71
C ASP A 394 -1.86 24.83 28.49
N ASP A 395 -1.07 25.70 27.86
CA ASP A 395 -1.42 26.48 26.68
C ASP A 395 -0.88 25.91 25.35
N GLU A 396 -0.29 24.71 25.39
CA GLU A 396 0.19 24.00 24.21
C GLU A 396 -0.84 22.98 23.70
N ILE A 397 -0.93 22.84 22.38
CA ILE A 397 -1.69 21.79 21.69
C ILE A 397 -0.71 20.79 21.09
N LEU A 398 -0.98 19.51 21.31
CA LEU A 398 -0.17 18.43 20.77
C LEU A 398 -0.37 18.33 19.25
N LEU A 399 0.72 18.42 18.49
CA LEU A 399 0.72 18.23 17.04
C LEU A 399 1.36 16.88 16.70
N ILE A 400 0.63 16.04 15.97
CA ILE A 400 1.18 14.82 15.41
C ILE A 400 1.08 14.84 13.89
N ASP A 401 2.20 14.54 13.26
CA ASP A 401 2.31 14.24 11.85
C ASP A 401 2.55 12.72 11.73
N CYS A 402 1.61 12.01 11.11
CA CYS A 402 1.70 10.56 11.02
C CYS A 402 0.96 10.01 9.80
N LEU A 403 1.59 9.05 9.12
CA LEU A 403 0.97 8.27 8.04
C LEU A 403 -0.39 7.68 8.48
N HIS A 404 -0.42 7.09 9.69
CA HIS A 404 -1.58 6.40 10.25
C HIS A 404 -2.40 7.26 11.23
N GLY A 405 -2.25 8.59 11.22
CA GLY A 405 -2.94 9.48 12.16
C GLY A 405 -4.48 9.31 12.19
N LEU A 406 -5.08 8.84 11.08
CA LEU A 406 -6.51 8.59 10.98
C LEU A 406 -6.94 7.21 11.50
N TYR A 407 -6.01 6.28 11.72
CA TYR A 407 -6.31 4.96 12.25
C TYR A 407 -6.80 5.07 13.69
N ARG A 408 -8.05 4.67 13.95
CA ARG A 408 -8.74 4.95 15.22
C ARG A 408 -7.99 4.45 16.44
N SER A 409 -7.37 3.28 16.35
CA SER A 409 -6.60 2.69 17.44
C SER A 409 -5.36 3.51 17.81
N LEU A 410 -4.75 4.24 16.86
CA LEU A 410 -3.54 5.03 17.10
C LEU A 410 -3.74 6.09 18.19
N THR A 411 -4.94 6.69 18.26
CA THR A 411 -5.24 7.80 19.17
C THR A 411 -6.42 7.52 20.10
N ARG A 412 -6.77 6.26 20.34
CA ARG A 412 -7.99 5.87 21.09
C ARG A 412 -8.09 6.43 22.52
N SER A 413 -6.97 6.76 23.17
CA SER A 413 -6.95 7.38 24.50
C SER A 413 -7.40 8.85 24.51
N VAL A 414 -7.47 9.47 23.33
CA VAL A 414 -7.92 10.86 23.16
C VAL A 414 -9.37 10.87 22.65
N SER A 415 -10.23 11.68 23.26
CA SER A 415 -11.64 11.81 22.85
C SER A 415 -11.76 12.39 21.43
N ALA A 416 -12.89 12.15 20.77
CA ALA A 416 -13.11 12.67 19.41
C ALA A 416 -13.24 14.21 19.37
N SER A 417 -13.84 14.81 20.41
CA SER A 417 -14.00 16.27 20.55
C SER A 417 -12.66 17.01 20.67
N ASN A 418 -11.68 16.38 21.32
CA ASN A 418 -10.37 16.96 21.58
C ASN A 418 -9.40 16.82 20.41
N LYS A 419 -9.86 16.25 19.28
CA LYS A 419 -9.06 16.03 18.08
C LYS A 419 -9.51 16.95 16.96
N PHE A 420 -8.53 17.42 16.20
CA PHE A 420 -8.74 17.97 14.87
C PHE A 420 -7.91 17.18 13.86
N ARG A 421 -8.55 16.59 12.85
CA ARG A 421 -7.91 15.71 11.86
C ARG A 421 -7.87 16.41 10.50
N ILE A 422 -6.67 16.52 9.95
CA ILE A 422 -6.40 17.05 8.62
C ILE A 422 -5.92 15.88 7.75
N TYR A 423 -6.62 15.63 6.65
CA TYR A 423 -6.13 14.75 5.59
C TYR A 423 -5.42 15.58 4.52
N ILE A 424 -4.21 15.19 4.16
CA ILE A 424 -3.45 15.83 3.08
C ILE A 424 -3.23 14.82 1.96
N GLU A 425 -3.47 15.26 0.73
CA GLU A 425 -3.19 14.47 -0.46
C GLU A 425 -2.67 15.36 -1.58
N SER A 426 -1.87 14.77 -2.47
CA SER A 426 -1.30 15.45 -3.62
C SER A 426 -2.21 15.30 -4.86
N MET A 427 -3.49 15.67 -4.75
CA MET A 427 -4.50 15.45 -5.81
C MET A 427 -4.27 16.35 -7.04
N ASN A 428 -3.34 15.94 -7.91
CA ASN A 428 -3.15 16.49 -9.23
C ASN A 428 -4.10 15.78 -10.22
N ILE A 429 -5.18 16.47 -10.60
CA ILE A 429 -6.27 15.91 -11.43
C ILE A 429 -6.25 16.57 -12.81
N LEU A 430 -5.53 15.96 -13.74
CA LEU A 430 -5.39 16.40 -15.11
C LEU A 430 -5.90 15.30 -16.05
N ARG A 431 -6.38 15.67 -17.24
CA ARG A 431 -6.59 14.72 -18.34
C ARG A 431 -5.27 14.45 -19.04
N ASN A 432 -4.90 13.18 -19.17
CA ASN A 432 -3.73 12.75 -19.91
C ASN A 432 -4.00 12.76 -21.43
N ILE A 433 -3.03 12.28 -22.21
CA ILE A 433 -3.12 12.21 -23.69
C ILE A 433 -4.29 11.36 -24.21
N ASP A 434 -4.76 10.40 -23.42
CA ASP A 434 -5.85 9.49 -23.77
C ASP A 434 -7.22 9.99 -23.25
N GLY A 435 -7.26 11.18 -22.64
CA GLY A 435 -8.45 11.76 -22.00
C GLY A 435 -8.78 11.17 -20.63
N ALA A 436 -7.99 10.21 -20.13
CA ALA A 436 -8.15 9.65 -18.79
C ALA A 436 -7.56 10.58 -17.72
N TYR A 437 -8.11 10.53 -16.51
CA TYR A 437 -7.56 11.31 -15.40
C TYR A 437 -6.20 10.77 -14.92
N THR A 438 -5.29 11.66 -14.58
CA THR A 438 -4.05 11.34 -13.88
C THR A 438 -4.34 10.75 -12.52
N ARG A 439 -3.48 9.82 -12.09
CA ARG A 439 -3.56 9.26 -10.74
C ARG A 439 -2.59 9.99 -9.85
N TRP A 440 -3.10 10.67 -8.83
CA TRP A 440 -2.22 11.33 -7.86
C TRP A 440 -1.30 10.35 -7.12
N SER A 441 -1.71 9.09 -6.95
CA SER A 441 -0.81 8.05 -6.44
C SER A 441 0.44 7.87 -7.30
N ASP A 442 0.34 8.07 -8.61
CA ASP A 442 1.48 7.94 -9.51
C ASP A 442 2.36 9.20 -9.47
N ILE A 443 1.78 10.40 -9.31
CA ILE A 443 2.53 11.62 -9.02
C ILE A 443 3.29 11.48 -7.69
N ARG A 444 2.67 10.92 -6.67
CA ARG A 444 3.34 10.62 -5.38
C ARG A 444 4.45 9.58 -5.54
N MET A 445 4.25 8.54 -6.35
CA MET A 445 5.32 7.58 -6.67
C MET A 445 6.53 8.27 -7.29
N MET A 446 6.29 9.19 -8.22
CA MET A 446 7.33 9.99 -8.87
C MET A 446 8.04 10.92 -7.87
N LYS A 447 7.31 11.65 -7.02
CA LYS A 447 7.88 12.42 -5.90
C LYS A 447 8.75 11.54 -4.99
N ARG A 448 8.30 10.32 -4.71
CA ARG A 448 9.03 9.35 -3.90
C ARG A 448 10.31 8.86 -4.57
N MET A 449 10.31 8.63 -5.89
CA MET A 449 11.53 8.28 -6.63
C MET A 449 12.61 9.35 -6.45
N VAL A 450 12.24 10.63 -6.53
CA VAL A 450 13.18 11.75 -6.36
C VAL A 450 13.72 11.77 -4.93
N ARG A 451 12.81 11.81 -3.92
CA ARG A 451 13.20 11.86 -2.51
C ARG A 451 14.07 10.68 -2.10
N ASP A 452 13.66 9.47 -2.45
CA ASP A 452 14.34 8.25 -2.01
C ASP A 452 15.70 8.08 -2.71
N PHE A 453 15.84 8.53 -3.97
CA PHE A 453 17.11 8.57 -4.68
C PHE A 453 18.08 9.60 -4.09
N GLN A 454 17.58 10.77 -3.69
CA GLN A 454 18.40 11.85 -3.14
C GLN A 454 18.82 11.61 -1.69
N HIS A 455 17.92 11.12 -0.85
CA HIS A 455 18.10 11.13 0.62
C HIS A 455 18.15 9.73 1.26
N ARG A 456 17.73 8.65 0.57
CA ARG A 456 17.53 7.33 1.20
C ARG A 456 18.29 6.18 0.56
N GLY A 457 19.07 6.42 -0.51
CA GLY A 457 19.88 5.40 -1.17
C GLY A 457 19.07 4.32 -1.92
N TYR A 458 17.79 4.57 -2.19
CA TYR A 458 16.95 3.67 -2.99
C TYR A 458 16.94 4.13 -4.44
N SER A 459 17.14 3.19 -5.37
CA SER A 459 17.00 3.50 -6.80
C SER A 459 15.53 3.73 -7.19
N PRO A 460 15.24 4.54 -8.22
CA PRO A 460 13.89 4.69 -8.75
C PRO A 460 13.29 3.38 -9.26
N LYS A 461 14.14 2.45 -9.74
CA LYS A 461 13.75 1.09 -10.13
C LYS A 461 13.18 0.31 -8.94
N GLN A 462 13.85 0.37 -7.79
CA GLN A 462 13.36 -0.24 -6.54
C GLN A 462 12.08 0.44 -6.06
N THR A 463 12.00 1.77 -6.12
CA THR A 463 10.80 2.53 -5.73
C THR A 463 9.59 2.12 -6.56
N LEU A 464 9.72 2.07 -7.90
CA LEU A 464 8.66 1.60 -8.80
C LEU A 464 8.20 0.19 -8.45
N ALA A 465 9.16 -0.71 -8.28
CA ALA A 465 8.90 -2.10 -7.96
C ALA A 465 8.16 -2.26 -6.62
N HIS A 466 8.56 -1.48 -5.60
CA HIS A 466 8.03 -1.58 -4.24
C HIS A 466 6.72 -0.78 -4.01
N TRP A 467 6.36 0.13 -4.92
CA TRP A 467 5.16 0.96 -4.79
C TRP A 467 3.85 0.22 -4.46
N PRO A 468 3.56 -1.00 -4.98
CA PRO A 468 2.35 -1.76 -4.64
C PRO A 468 2.18 -2.05 -3.13
N TYR A 469 3.27 -2.20 -2.38
CA TYR A 469 3.25 -2.47 -0.93
C TYR A 469 2.89 -1.23 -0.14
N VAL A 470 3.48 -0.10 -0.54
CA VAL A 470 3.16 1.23 0.03
C VAL A 470 1.69 1.55 -0.20
N ARG A 471 1.20 1.33 -1.43
CA ARG A 471 -0.23 1.46 -1.76
C ARG A 471 -1.11 0.57 -0.87
N LYS A 472 -0.70 -0.66 -0.60
CA LYS A 472 -1.46 -1.58 0.25
C LYS A 472 -1.66 -1.03 1.66
N GLY A 473 -0.65 -0.43 2.28
CA GLY A 473 -0.78 0.23 3.58
C GLY A 473 -1.75 1.41 3.54
N GLU A 474 -1.61 2.28 2.54
CA GLU A 474 -2.48 3.44 2.35
C GLU A 474 -3.96 3.04 2.19
N LEU A 475 -4.23 2.09 1.30
CA LEU A 475 -5.58 1.63 0.96
C LEU A 475 -6.33 1.00 2.14
N LYS A 476 -5.60 0.41 3.10
CA LYS A 476 -6.19 -0.27 4.25
C LYS A 476 -6.35 0.63 5.47
N HIS A 477 -5.38 1.51 5.71
CA HIS A 477 -5.24 2.19 7.00
C HIS A 477 -5.38 3.71 6.93
N ILE A 478 -5.43 4.30 5.73
CA ILE A 478 -5.54 5.75 5.54
C ILE A 478 -6.78 6.10 4.75
N ILE A 479 -6.86 5.62 3.51
CA ILE A 479 -7.88 5.99 2.52
C ILE A 479 -9.32 5.77 3.05
N PRO A 480 -9.66 4.66 3.75
CA PRO A 480 -11.01 4.46 4.26
C PRO A 480 -11.52 5.56 5.21
N TYR A 481 -10.63 6.35 5.81
CA TYR A 481 -10.96 7.37 6.81
C TYR A 481 -11.05 8.80 6.26
N ILE A 482 -10.81 9.03 4.95
CA ILE A 482 -10.74 10.39 4.38
C ILE A 482 -11.98 11.22 4.73
N CYS A 483 -13.19 10.69 4.52
CA CYS A 483 -14.44 11.41 4.80
C CYS A 483 -14.79 11.48 6.31
N SER A 484 -13.87 11.08 7.20
CA SER A 484 -14.01 11.18 8.64
C SER A 484 -13.09 12.25 9.27
N THR A 485 -12.38 13.02 8.43
CA THR A 485 -11.52 14.14 8.87
C THR A 485 -12.30 15.46 8.98
N ASP A 486 -11.73 16.40 9.73
CA ASP A 486 -12.29 17.73 9.95
C ASP A 486 -11.93 18.70 8.81
N ALA A 487 -10.78 18.46 8.16
CA ALA A 487 -10.35 19.17 6.95
C ALA A 487 -9.64 18.24 5.96
N VAL A 488 -9.64 18.64 4.69
CA VAL A 488 -8.85 18.04 3.61
C VAL A 488 -8.07 19.16 2.93
N ILE A 489 -6.77 18.99 2.76
CA ILE A 489 -5.90 19.93 2.04
C ILE A 489 -5.39 19.25 0.77
N ASN A 490 -5.58 19.89 -0.38
CA ASN A 490 -5.05 19.41 -1.64
C ASN A 490 -3.71 20.10 -1.95
N ALA A 491 -2.60 19.40 -1.69
CA ALA A 491 -1.25 19.86 -2.03
C ALA A 491 -0.86 19.57 -3.49
N GLY A 492 -1.73 18.91 -4.27
CA GLY A 492 -1.45 18.58 -5.67
C GLY A 492 -1.68 19.75 -6.59
N MET A 493 -0.64 20.28 -7.24
CA MET A 493 -0.70 21.47 -8.11
C MET A 493 -0.47 21.09 -9.58
N PRO A 494 -1.14 21.74 -10.56
CA PRO A 494 -0.99 21.41 -11.98
C PRO A 494 0.46 21.42 -12.47
N TYR A 495 1.23 22.44 -12.09
CA TYR A 495 2.60 22.65 -12.58
C TYR A 495 3.63 21.65 -12.01
N GLU A 496 3.26 20.82 -11.03
CA GLU A 496 4.18 19.87 -10.40
C GLU A 496 4.75 18.86 -11.40
N LEU A 497 3.93 18.39 -12.34
CA LEU A 497 4.38 17.39 -13.32
C LEU A 497 5.51 17.93 -14.22
N PRO A 498 5.38 19.12 -14.86
CA PRO A 498 6.48 19.77 -15.57
C PRO A 498 7.75 20.01 -14.74
N ALA A 499 7.59 20.40 -13.47
CA ALA A 499 8.72 20.63 -12.57
C ALA A 499 9.41 19.31 -12.17
N LEU A 500 8.62 18.29 -11.83
CA LEU A 500 9.09 16.94 -11.52
C LEU A 500 9.80 16.31 -12.72
N LYS A 501 9.33 16.53 -13.95
CA LYS A 501 9.99 16.02 -15.18
C LYS A 501 11.47 16.38 -15.22
N LYS A 502 11.83 17.63 -14.89
CA LYS A 502 13.22 18.10 -14.92
C LYS A 502 14.12 17.30 -13.97
N VAL A 503 13.64 16.99 -12.76
CA VAL A 503 14.42 16.23 -11.76
C VAL A 503 14.32 14.71 -11.93
N LEU A 504 13.24 14.20 -12.53
CA LEU A 504 13.01 12.78 -12.75
C LEU A 504 13.72 12.24 -13.99
N LYS A 505 13.79 13.02 -15.06
CA LYS A 505 14.32 12.58 -16.37
C LYS A 505 15.70 11.91 -16.28
N PRO A 506 16.66 12.36 -15.44
CA PRO A 506 17.96 11.68 -15.31
C PRO A 506 17.89 10.31 -14.63
N ILE A 507 16.84 10.04 -13.85
CA ILE A 507 16.76 8.89 -12.95
C ILE A 507 15.57 7.95 -13.26
N MET A 508 14.69 8.33 -14.19
CA MET A 508 13.48 7.61 -14.54
C MET A 508 13.81 6.18 -15.01
N PRO A 509 13.11 5.15 -14.51
CA PRO A 509 13.29 3.80 -15.02
C PRO A 509 13.01 3.71 -16.52
N ASP A 510 13.96 3.14 -17.26
CA ASP A 510 13.85 2.96 -18.71
C ASP A 510 12.77 1.94 -19.10
N SER A 511 12.33 2.00 -20.37
CA SER A 511 11.31 1.09 -20.90
C SER A 511 11.72 -0.38 -20.85
N ALA A 512 13.01 -0.70 -20.89
CA ALA A 512 13.48 -2.08 -20.86
C ALA A 512 13.27 -2.70 -19.46
N PHE A 513 13.64 -1.99 -18.40
CA PHE A 513 13.35 -2.37 -17.02
C PHE A 513 11.84 -2.46 -16.76
N ILE A 514 11.06 -1.49 -17.24
CA ILE A 514 9.60 -1.52 -17.05
C ILE A 514 9.02 -2.78 -17.73
N LYS A 515 9.41 -3.09 -18.97
CA LYS A 515 8.97 -4.31 -19.67
C LYS A 515 9.42 -5.59 -18.95
N GLN A 516 10.60 -5.58 -18.33
CA GLN A 516 11.08 -6.70 -17.53
C GLN A 516 10.12 -7.02 -16.37
N LEU A 517 9.55 -6.01 -15.69
CA LEU A 517 8.56 -6.23 -14.62
C LEU A 517 7.37 -7.07 -15.10
N ARG A 518 6.91 -6.87 -16.34
CA ARG A 518 5.84 -7.71 -16.92
C ARG A 518 6.28 -9.16 -17.09
N ASN A 519 7.50 -9.38 -17.59
CA ASN A 519 8.07 -10.72 -17.75
C ASN A 519 8.24 -11.43 -16.40
N ASP A 520 8.56 -10.67 -15.35
CA ASP A 520 8.67 -11.17 -13.98
C ASP A 520 7.31 -11.40 -13.30
N GLY A 521 6.19 -11.12 -13.99
CA GLY A 521 4.83 -11.25 -13.46
C GLY A 521 4.41 -10.12 -12.52
N ARG A 522 5.17 -9.02 -12.46
CA ARG A 522 4.88 -7.83 -11.65
C ARG A 522 4.05 -6.82 -12.43
N LEU A 523 2.79 -7.16 -12.66
CA LEU A 523 1.92 -6.41 -13.58
C LEU A 523 1.53 -5.01 -13.06
N ASP A 524 1.27 -4.84 -11.76
CA ASP A 524 0.94 -3.52 -11.16
C ASP A 524 2.06 -2.48 -11.36
N PRO A 525 3.33 -2.73 -10.94
CA PRO A 525 4.39 -1.76 -11.18
C PRO A 525 4.74 -1.61 -12.67
N TYR A 526 4.50 -2.62 -13.51
CA TYR A 526 4.58 -2.48 -14.97
C TYR A 526 3.54 -1.47 -15.51
N ILE A 527 2.26 -1.64 -15.16
CA ILE A 527 1.17 -0.76 -15.60
C ILE A 527 1.45 0.69 -15.16
N ARG A 528 1.86 0.88 -13.90
CA ARG A 528 2.23 2.20 -13.38
C ARG A 528 3.43 2.78 -14.10
N GLY A 529 4.50 1.99 -14.28
CA GLY A 529 5.71 2.42 -14.95
C GLY A 529 5.44 2.91 -16.37
N MET A 530 4.68 2.13 -17.16
CA MET A 530 4.27 2.52 -18.51
C MET A 530 3.43 3.80 -18.50
N ARG A 531 2.46 3.92 -17.59
CA ARG A 531 1.59 5.08 -17.48
C ARG A 531 2.35 6.34 -17.07
N THR A 532 3.27 6.25 -16.10
CA THR A 532 4.10 7.38 -15.68
C THR A 532 5.14 7.76 -16.73
N LEU A 533 5.73 6.79 -17.43
CA LEU A 533 6.67 7.07 -18.50
C LEU A 533 5.97 7.86 -19.62
N ALA A 534 4.80 7.41 -20.07
CA ALA A 534 3.99 8.13 -21.06
C ALA A 534 3.61 9.54 -20.59
N LEU A 535 3.25 9.70 -19.31
CA LEU A 535 2.89 11.00 -18.73
C LEU A 535 4.09 11.96 -18.70
N VAL A 536 5.26 11.49 -18.27
CA VAL A 536 6.49 12.29 -18.23
C VAL A 536 6.96 12.63 -19.65
N ASP A 537 6.88 11.70 -20.59
CA ASP A 537 7.26 11.93 -21.98
C ASP A 537 6.40 13.04 -22.61
N ALA A 538 5.08 13.00 -22.39
CA ALA A 538 4.14 13.95 -22.96
C ALA A 538 4.12 15.33 -22.28
N ALA A 539 4.54 15.44 -21.01
CA ALA A 539 4.60 16.72 -20.31
C ALA A 539 5.72 17.63 -20.87
N ALA A 540 5.47 18.92 -21.01
CA ALA A 540 6.53 19.90 -21.25
C ALA A 540 7.43 20.00 -20.01
N GLU A 541 8.73 20.22 -20.22
CA GLU A 541 9.72 20.31 -19.14
C GLU A 541 9.84 21.76 -18.67
N MET A 542 9.74 22.00 -17.35
CA MET A 542 10.02 23.32 -16.77
C MET A 542 11.54 23.52 -16.66
N THR A 543 12.10 24.39 -17.51
CA THR A 543 13.56 24.58 -17.61
C THR A 543 14.14 25.42 -16.49
N ASP A 544 13.41 26.40 -15.94
CA ASP A 544 13.81 27.18 -14.77
C ASP A 544 12.93 26.80 -13.59
N LEU A 545 13.53 26.28 -12.51
CA LEU A 545 12.79 25.93 -11.28
C LEU A 545 12.79 27.09 -10.27
N ASN A 546 13.55 28.17 -10.51
CA ASN A 546 13.61 29.32 -9.61
C ASN A 546 12.33 30.17 -9.65
N VAL A 547 11.50 30.00 -10.69
CA VAL A 547 10.17 30.61 -10.78
C VAL A 547 9.19 30.07 -9.74
N ILE A 548 9.45 28.89 -9.17
CA ILE A 548 8.64 28.32 -8.09
C ILE A 548 9.07 29.01 -6.79
N PRO A 549 8.15 29.50 -5.94
CA PRO A 549 8.56 30.15 -4.69
C PRO A 549 9.25 29.16 -3.73
N GLY A 550 10.17 29.65 -2.90
CA GLY A 550 10.83 28.83 -1.87
C GLY A 550 9.86 28.33 -0.78
N THR A 551 8.70 28.98 -0.67
CA THR A 551 7.58 28.59 0.20
C THR A 551 6.65 27.53 -0.41
N SER A 552 6.88 27.11 -1.65
CA SER A 552 6.06 26.06 -2.27
C SER A 552 6.26 24.71 -1.58
N PRO A 553 5.20 23.93 -1.31
CA PRO A 553 5.35 22.59 -0.76
C PRO A 553 6.11 21.65 -1.71
N LEU A 554 6.14 21.93 -3.02
CA LEU A 554 6.88 21.12 -4.01
C LEU A 554 8.40 21.17 -3.78
N ARG A 555 8.90 22.21 -3.12
CA ARG A 555 10.34 22.38 -2.81
C ARG A 555 10.92 21.25 -1.97
N GLU A 556 10.08 20.49 -1.26
CA GLU A 556 10.45 19.23 -0.61
C GLU A 556 11.12 18.24 -1.58
N PHE A 557 10.69 18.21 -2.84
CA PHE A 557 11.15 17.22 -3.82
C PHE A 557 12.11 17.78 -4.87
N ILE A 558 11.99 19.06 -5.21
CA ILE A 558 12.81 19.67 -6.27
C ILE A 558 13.98 20.51 -5.73
N GLY A 559 14.11 20.64 -4.40
CA GLY A 559 15.10 21.47 -3.73
C GLY A 559 14.77 22.97 -3.73
N GLY A 560 15.47 23.75 -2.90
CA GLY A 560 15.29 25.20 -2.76
C GLY A 560 14.18 25.62 -1.79
N SER A 561 13.90 24.80 -0.76
CA SER A 561 12.89 25.09 0.27
C SER A 561 13.38 26.19 1.22
N GLU A 562 12.50 27.13 1.57
CA GLU A 562 12.68 28.09 2.68
C GLU A 562 12.32 27.48 4.05
N TYR A 563 11.72 26.29 4.05
CA TYR A 563 11.41 25.52 5.25
C TYR A 563 12.51 24.49 5.53
N GLU A 564 12.91 24.39 6.79
CA GLU A 564 13.65 23.22 7.29
C GLU A 564 12.67 22.04 7.41
N ILE A 565 12.93 20.97 6.65
CA ILE A 565 12.05 19.80 6.56
C ILE A 565 12.76 18.62 7.26
N PRO A 566 12.22 18.10 8.39
CA PRO A 566 12.94 17.18 9.28
C PRO A 566 13.45 15.87 8.68
N HIS A 567 12.92 15.42 7.53
CA HIS A 567 13.27 14.14 6.91
C HIS A 567 14.18 14.25 5.69
N ASN A 568 14.71 15.44 5.41
CA ASN A 568 15.67 15.70 4.33
C ASN A 568 17.15 15.62 4.79
N ASP A 569 17.39 15.34 6.06
CA ASP A 569 18.71 15.19 6.70
C ASP A 569 19.18 13.73 6.85
#